data_AF-A0A852FIB4-F1
#
_entry.id   AF-A0A852FIB4-F1
#
_cell.length_a   1.000
_cell.length_b   1.000
_cell.length_c   1.000
_cell.angle_alpha   90.00
_cell.angle_beta   90.00
_cell.angle_gamma   90.00
#
_symmetry.space_group_name_H-M   'P 1'
#
loop_
_entity.id
_entity.type
_entity.pdbx_description
1 polymer ?
#
loop_
_entity_poly.entity_id
_entity_poly.type
_entity_poly.pdbx_seq_one_letter_code
_entity_poly.pdbx_strand_id
1 'polypeptide(L)'
;MVEAVLIDLFSLPANLQNNIQGLLHSTLEAIEKCSSIHAPFVYVMCCQRQGSEKKGEQESLLPALRGFQSLKRRLEVVCAQNTAAALYTVKQRLDEKDLSIIKVILPTLRKDLMKVYINHLFTAVYQFEFEDLQAVSNSESLQIPEHQHEGQTLPSQDVALIQNEIQTYLESLPSLKGELTILRSSLIPDDIFLHGFTTRTGGISYIPTLSSCNLFSSSKRRDPQVVVKENLRRLANTAGFNPEAFHRVKVDHANAVCIMGKTEPDNYDGIVTNQTGVTLAAPGADCIPVLFADPVRRACGAAHSGWKGTLLGVSMATVNAMVSEYGCNLKDILVVLGPSVGPCCYKLPHESAKEFHRIDPKCVRLFDSASPYIDIRRATRILLERGGILPENIQDDSITDQDQNITFCTSCHPDKFYSHFRDGTNFGTQIGFISIKD
;
A
#
# COMPACT_ATOMS: atom_id res chain seq x y z
N MET A 1 0.47 -17.03 21.84
CA MET A 1 1.83 -17.17 22.42
C MET A 1 2.66 -16.04 21.85
N VAL A 2 3.45 -15.34 22.66
CA VAL A 2 4.30 -14.24 22.19
C VAL A 2 5.32 -14.78 21.18
N GLU A 3 5.41 -14.17 20.02
CA GLU A 3 6.31 -14.58 18.93
C GLU A 3 7.60 -13.76 18.93
N ALA A 4 7.50 -12.47 19.28
CA ALA A 4 8.63 -11.57 19.40
C ALA A 4 8.53 -10.68 20.65
N VAL A 5 9.68 -10.31 21.20
CA VAL A 5 9.84 -9.35 22.28
C VAL A 5 10.67 -8.17 21.77
N LEU A 6 10.14 -6.97 21.93
CA LEU A 6 10.80 -5.71 21.60
C LEU A 6 11.18 -4.99 22.88
N ILE A 7 12.47 -4.77 23.11
CA ILE A 7 12.99 -4.05 24.28
C ILE A 7 13.40 -2.65 23.83
N ASP A 8 12.70 -1.61 24.29
CA ASP A 8 13.00 -0.22 23.97
C ASP A 8 13.92 0.41 25.02
N LEU A 9 15.17 0.70 24.64
CA LEU A 9 16.16 1.39 25.48
C LEU A 9 16.36 2.86 25.05
N PHE A 10 15.53 3.42 24.17
CA PHE A 10 15.61 4.84 23.84
C PHE A 10 15.23 5.72 25.03
N SER A 11 15.90 6.88 25.15
CA SER A 11 15.61 7.92 26.14
C SER A 11 15.42 7.43 27.58
N LEU A 12 16.24 6.45 28.01
CA LEU A 12 16.21 5.96 29.39
C LEU A 12 16.50 7.11 30.36
N PRO A 13 15.79 7.20 31.51
CA PRO A 13 16.10 8.16 32.54
C PRO A 13 17.53 7.94 33.09
N ALA A 14 18.18 9.01 33.57
CA ALA A 14 19.60 9.00 33.93
C ALA A 14 19.98 7.93 34.99
N ASN A 15 19.07 7.60 35.90
CA ASN A 15 19.26 6.54 36.90
C ASN A 15 19.33 5.13 36.26
N LEU A 16 18.54 4.87 35.22
CA LEU A 16 18.55 3.62 34.46
C LEU A 16 19.72 3.56 33.49
N GLN A 17 20.14 4.71 32.94
CA GLN A 17 21.30 4.78 32.02
C GLN A 17 22.59 4.22 32.64
N ASN A 18 22.79 4.44 33.93
CA ASN A 18 23.98 3.97 34.66
C ASN A 18 23.99 2.45 34.89
N ASN A 19 22.86 1.74 34.70
CA ASN A 19 22.74 0.29 34.89
C ASN A 19 22.04 -0.41 33.71
N ILE A 20 22.20 0.10 32.49
CA ILE A 20 21.59 -0.49 31.28
C ILE A 20 21.98 -1.96 31.11
N GLN A 21 23.25 -2.29 31.35
CA GLN A 21 23.75 -3.66 31.18
C GLN A 21 23.09 -4.64 32.16
N GLY A 22 22.96 -4.27 33.44
CA GLY A 22 22.31 -5.11 34.44
C GLY A 22 20.82 -5.28 34.16
N LEU A 23 20.13 -4.18 33.83
CA LEU A 23 18.71 -4.20 33.50
C LEU A 23 18.40 -5.08 32.27
N LEU A 24 19.21 -4.93 31.22
CA LEU A 24 19.08 -5.74 30.02
C LEU A 24 19.34 -7.22 30.32
N HIS A 25 20.40 -7.53 31.08
CA HIS A 25 20.69 -8.91 31.48
C HIS A 25 19.54 -9.54 32.25
N SER A 26 19.03 -8.87 33.30
CA SER A 26 17.88 -9.37 34.09
C SER A 26 16.62 -9.56 33.25
N THR A 27 16.36 -8.64 32.30
CA THR A 27 15.21 -8.75 31.39
C THR A 27 15.35 -9.97 30.47
N LEU A 28 16.53 -10.18 29.90
CA LEU A 28 16.80 -11.34 29.03
C LEU A 28 16.72 -12.66 29.79
N GLU A 29 17.19 -12.69 31.04
CA GLU A 29 17.07 -13.87 31.91
C GLU A 29 15.61 -14.21 32.23
N ALA A 30 14.77 -13.22 32.51
CA ALA A 30 13.34 -13.41 32.72
C ALA A 30 12.63 -13.97 31.46
N ILE A 31 12.99 -13.46 30.28
CA ILE A 31 12.47 -13.96 28.99
C ILE A 31 12.86 -15.43 28.77
N GLU A 32 14.13 -15.78 29.04
CA GLU A 32 14.63 -17.15 28.87
C GLU A 32 13.93 -18.13 29.83
N LYS A 33 13.78 -17.77 31.11
CA LYS A 33 13.10 -18.61 32.13
C LYS A 33 11.65 -18.91 31.79
N CYS A 34 10.95 -17.95 31.20
CA CYS A 34 9.52 -18.09 30.89
C CYS A 34 9.25 -18.75 29.52
N SER A 35 10.28 -19.02 28.73
CA SER A 35 10.16 -19.61 27.39
C SER A 35 10.03 -21.13 27.48
N SER A 36 8.81 -21.65 27.69
CA SER A 36 8.62 -23.05 28.05
C SER A 36 8.72 -24.07 26.90
N ILE A 37 8.65 -23.68 25.61
CA ILE A 37 8.76 -24.62 24.47
C ILE A 37 9.42 -23.98 23.22
N HIS A 38 9.15 -22.71 22.92
CA HIS A 38 9.77 -21.95 21.83
C HIS A 38 10.15 -20.54 22.28
N ALA A 39 11.45 -20.24 22.34
CA ALA A 39 11.92 -18.91 22.71
C ALA A 39 11.50 -17.86 21.67
N PRO A 40 10.94 -16.71 22.06
CA PRO A 40 10.56 -15.66 21.13
C PRO A 40 11.80 -15.06 20.44
N PHE A 41 11.59 -14.38 19.32
CA PHE A 41 12.60 -13.48 18.78
C PHE A 41 12.73 -12.26 19.67
N VAL A 42 13.94 -11.76 19.93
CA VAL A 42 14.18 -10.63 20.83
C VAL A 42 14.89 -9.52 20.06
N TYR A 43 14.30 -8.34 20.03
CA TYR A 43 14.84 -7.16 19.36
C TYR A 43 15.11 -6.08 20.41
N VAL A 44 16.37 -5.67 20.55
CA VAL A 44 16.76 -4.61 21.48
C VAL A 44 17.01 -3.33 20.70
N MET A 45 16.19 -2.31 20.94
CA MET A 45 16.31 -1.00 20.29
C MET A 45 17.19 -0.04 21.09
N CYS A 46 18.15 0.59 20.43
CA CYS A 46 19.09 1.57 21.00
C CYS A 46 19.21 2.81 20.11
N CYS A 47 19.40 3.98 20.74
CA CYS A 47 19.71 5.21 20.01
C CYS A 47 21.18 5.23 19.60
N GLN A 48 21.47 5.68 18.37
CA GLN A 48 22.82 5.93 17.92
C GLN A 48 23.27 7.37 18.27
N ARG A 49 24.21 7.57 19.19
CA ARG A 49 24.71 8.92 19.54
C ARG A 49 25.50 9.55 18.38
N GLN A 50 25.31 10.86 18.17
CA GLN A 50 26.10 11.58 17.18
C GLN A 50 27.58 11.59 17.59
N GLY A 51 28.45 11.07 16.71
CA GLY A 51 29.90 10.99 16.94
C GLY A 51 30.43 9.60 17.31
N SER A 52 29.58 8.60 17.55
CA SER A 52 30.01 7.20 17.74
C SER A 52 29.86 6.36 16.48
N GLU A 53 30.89 5.56 16.15
CA GLU A 53 30.81 4.55 15.10
C GLU A 53 29.68 3.56 15.41
N LYS A 54 28.97 3.07 14.37
CA LYS A 54 27.87 2.08 14.50
C LYS A 54 28.23 0.88 15.39
N LYS A 55 29.50 0.50 15.42
CA LYS A 55 30.02 -0.61 16.24
C LYS A 55 30.13 -0.27 17.72
N GLY A 56 30.45 0.97 18.10
CA GLY A 56 30.82 1.33 19.48
C GLY A 56 29.68 1.18 20.50
N GLU A 57 28.46 1.57 20.15
CA GLU A 57 27.30 1.44 21.07
C GLU A 57 26.77 0.00 21.10
N GLN A 58 26.75 -0.68 19.95
CA GLN A 58 26.41 -2.10 19.92
C GLN A 58 27.43 -2.91 20.74
N GLU A 59 28.72 -2.58 20.65
CA GLU A 59 29.81 -3.16 21.45
C GLU A 59 29.67 -2.86 22.94
N SER A 60 29.16 -1.69 23.33
CA SER A 60 28.91 -1.35 24.72
C SER A 60 27.83 -2.22 25.39
N LEU A 61 26.89 -2.76 24.59
CA LEU A 61 25.84 -3.66 25.06
C LEU A 61 26.25 -5.13 24.98
N LEU A 62 27.23 -5.50 24.14
CA LEU A 62 27.70 -6.87 23.98
C LEU A 62 28.00 -7.60 25.30
N PRO A 63 28.62 -6.99 26.33
CA PRO A 63 28.85 -7.66 27.62
C PRO A 63 27.56 -8.16 28.28
N ALA A 64 26.48 -7.38 28.23
CA ALA A 64 25.17 -7.76 28.80
C ALA A 64 24.48 -8.88 28.01
N LEU A 65 24.86 -9.07 26.75
CA LEU A 65 24.32 -10.11 25.87
C LEU A 65 25.12 -11.42 25.96
N ARG A 66 26.33 -11.39 26.55
CA ARG A 66 27.19 -12.56 26.73
C ARG A 66 26.66 -13.42 27.89
N GLY A 67 25.92 -14.47 27.55
CA GLY A 67 25.41 -15.46 28.51
C GLY A 67 24.21 -16.26 27.98
N PHE A 68 23.42 -15.65 27.11
CA PHE A 68 22.15 -16.20 26.62
C PHE A 68 22.34 -17.11 25.39
N GLN A 69 22.82 -18.34 25.60
CA GLN A 69 23.08 -19.29 24.50
C GLN A 69 21.80 -19.70 23.75
N SER A 70 20.65 -19.80 24.44
CA SER A 70 19.36 -20.16 23.83
C SER A 70 18.81 -19.06 22.91
N LEU A 71 19.09 -17.79 23.24
CA LEU A 71 18.67 -16.60 22.48
C LEU A 71 19.70 -16.19 21.41
N LYS A 72 20.87 -16.81 21.37
CA LYS A 72 22.01 -16.36 20.54
C LYS A 72 21.72 -16.25 19.03
N ARG A 73 20.72 -16.98 18.52
CA ARG A 73 20.26 -16.91 17.12
C ARG A 73 18.94 -16.15 16.92
N ARG A 74 18.32 -15.69 18.01
CA ARG A 74 17.00 -15.04 18.04
C ARG A 74 17.05 -13.63 18.62
N LEU A 75 18.17 -13.22 19.20
CA LEU A 75 18.44 -11.89 19.73
C LEU A 75 19.14 -11.02 18.68
N GLU A 76 18.57 -9.86 18.36
CA GLU A 76 19.14 -8.85 17.48
C GLU A 76 19.12 -7.48 18.16
N VAL A 77 20.22 -6.74 18.05
CA VAL A 77 20.30 -5.35 18.52
C VAL A 77 20.14 -4.42 17.32
N VAL A 78 19.14 -3.55 17.39
CA VAL A 78 18.80 -2.58 16.35
C VAL A 78 19.16 -1.19 16.87
N CYS A 79 20.33 -0.68 16.49
CA CYS A 79 20.69 0.70 16.77
C CYS A 79 20.38 1.60 15.56
N ALA A 80 19.66 2.70 15.81
CA ALA A 80 19.29 3.66 14.79
C ALA A 80 19.30 5.10 15.35
N GLN A 81 19.29 6.09 14.45
CA GLN A 81 19.35 7.50 14.84
C GLN A 81 18.11 7.99 15.59
N ASN A 82 16.95 7.36 15.35
CA ASN A 82 15.68 7.74 15.96
C ASN A 82 14.74 6.52 16.09
N THR A 83 13.58 6.73 16.72
CA THR A 83 12.64 5.64 17.06
C THR A 83 11.96 5.09 15.81
N ALA A 84 11.58 5.96 14.86
CA ALA A 84 10.98 5.56 13.59
C ALA A 84 11.88 4.59 12.81
N ALA A 85 13.16 4.91 12.66
CA ALA A 85 14.13 4.10 11.92
C ALA A 85 14.35 2.72 12.57
N ALA A 86 14.48 2.69 13.90
CA ALA A 86 14.64 1.44 14.64
C ALA A 86 13.37 0.57 14.53
N LEU A 87 12.17 1.14 14.73
CA LEU A 87 10.91 0.40 14.62
C LEU A 87 10.64 -0.10 13.21
N TYR A 88 10.94 0.70 12.19
CA TYR A 88 10.79 0.27 10.80
C TYR A 88 11.71 -0.91 10.48
N THR A 89 12.96 -0.88 10.97
CA THR A 89 13.89 -1.99 10.84
C THR A 89 13.39 -3.24 11.57
N VAL A 90 12.90 -3.09 12.81
CA VAL A 90 12.30 -4.20 13.56
C VAL A 90 11.10 -4.77 12.81
N LYS A 91 10.22 -3.91 12.27
CA LYS A 91 9.09 -4.33 11.45
C LYS A 91 9.52 -5.16 10.25
N GLN A 92 10.58 -4.76 9.54
CA GLN A 92 11.15 -5.55 8.44
C GLN A 92 11.55 -6.95 8.91
N ARG A 93 12.22 -7.06 10.07
CA ARG A 93 12.62 -8.35 10.66
C ARG A 93 11.42 -9.22 11.07
N LEU A 94 10.36 -8.60 11.60
CA LEU A 94 9.12 -9.29 11.94
C LEU A 94 8.45 -9.85 10.67
N ASP A 95 8.38 -9.05 9.61
CA ASP A 95 7.76 -9.43 8.35
C ASP A 95 8.54 -10.52 7.60
N GLU A 96 9.87 -10.46 7.61
CA GLU A 96 10.75 -11.52 7.06
C GLU A 96 10.49 -12.89 7.70
N LYS A 97 9.96 -12.90 8.92
CA LYS A 97 9.71 -14.09 9.74
C LYS A 97 8.21 -14.39 9.93
N ASP A 98 7.34 -13.60 9.30
CA ASP A 98 5.87 -13.66 9.43
C ASP A 98 5.35 -13.56 10.88
N LEU A 99 6.03 -12.79 11.73
CA LEU A 99 5.65 -12.62 13.14
C LEU A 99 4.62 -11.49 13.28
N SER A 100 3.67 -11.67 14.20
CA SER A 100 2.52 -10.77 14.37
C SER A 100 2.12 -10.56 15.83
N ILE A 101 2.56 -11.39 16.78
CA ILE A 101 2.26 -11.23 18.21
C ILE A 101 3.52 -10.76 18.95
N ILE A 102 3.55 -9.47 19.30
CA ILE A 102 4.73 -8.80 19.84
C ILE A 102 4.47 -8.31 21.26
N LYS A 103 5.38 -8.64 22.18
CA LYS A 103 5.44 -8.03 23.51
C LYS A 103 6.47 -6.90 23.50
N VAL A 104 6.11 -5.73 23.97
CA VAL A 104 6.97 -4.54 24.04
C VAL A 104 7.32 -4.26 25.49
N ILE A 105 8.61 -4.32 25.81
CA ILE A 105 9.16 -4.03 27.13
C ILE A 105 9.85 -2.66 27.06
N LEU A 106 9.33 -1.70 27.81
CA LEU A 106 9.78 -0.31 27.74
C LEU A 106 9.53 0.44 29.07
N PRO A 107 10.22 1.57 29.32
CA PRO A 107 9.89 2.42 30.46
C PRO A 107 8.45 2.94 30.37
N THR A 108 7.69 2.92 31.47
CA THR A 108 6.29 3.40 31.53
C THR A 108 6.09 4.76 30.84
N LEU A 109 6.99 5.72 31.07
CA LEU A 109 6.93 7.07 30.49
C LEU A 109 6.96 7.11 28.95
N ARG A 110 7.44 6.05 28.28
CA ARG A 110 7.52 5.95 26.81
C ARG A 110 6.35 5.20 26.19
N LYS A 111 5.48 4.59 27.00
CA LYS A 111 4.40 3.70 26.54
C LYS A 111 3.48 4.40 25.54
N ASP A 112 3.02 5.60 25.85
CA ASP A 112 2.06 6.29 24.98
C ASP A 112 2.71 6.85 23.71
N LEU A 113 3.98 7.29 23.76
CA LEU A 113 4.77 7.62 22.57
C LEU A 113 4.90 6.41 21.63
N MET A 114 5.26 5.25 22.19
CA MET A 114 5.43 4.01 21.43
C MET A 114 4.13 3.57 20.74
N LYS A 115 2.97 3.73 21.39
CA LYS A 115 1.67 3.46 20.76
C LYS A 115 1.44 4.33 19.52
N VAL A 116 1.83 5.61 19.55
CA VAL A 116 1.70 6.50 18.38
C VAL A 116 2.56 6.01 17.23
N TYR A 117 3.82 5.63 17.48
CA TYR A 117 4.67 5.03 16.44
C TYR A 117 4.06 3.74 15.88
N ILE A 118 3.63 2.84 16.75
CA ILE A 118 3.04 1.56 16.36
C ILE A 118 1.80 1.78 15.49
N ASN A 119 0.90 2.69 15.89
CA ASN A 119 -0.32 3.00 15.14
C ASN A 119 -0.06 3.53 13.72
N HIS A 120 1.10 4.14 13.48
CA HIS A 120 1.47 4.64 12.16
C HIS A 120 2.28 3.61 11.35
N LEU A 121 3.23 2.92 11.98
CA LEU A 121 4.17 2.03 11.30
C LEU A 121 3.64 0.59 11.13
N PHE A 122 2.66 0.18 11.92
CA PHE A 122 2.08 -1.17 11.89
C PHE A 122 0.59 -1.11 11.54
N THR A 123 0.04 -2.26 11.17
CA THR A 123 -1.38 -2.41 10.86
C THR A 123 -2.06 -3.33 11.88
N ALA A 124 -3.37 -3.54 11.75
CA ALA A 124 -4.11 -4.45 12.63
C ALA A 124 -3.74 -5.94 12.45
N VAL A 125 -2.85 -6.28 11.50
CA VAL A 125 -2.26 -7.61 11.40
C VAL A 125 -1.42 -7.95 12.64
N TYR A 126 -0.83 -6.94 13.28
CA TYR A 126 0.01 -7.12 14.45
C TYR A 126 -0.79 -6.91 15.73
N GLN A 127 -0.45 -7.69 16.75
CA GLN A 127 -0.96 -7.59 18.11
C GLN A 127 0.19 -7.18 19.02
N PHE A 128 -0.04 -6.16 19.83
CA PHE A 128 0.96 -5.62 20.74
C PHE A 128 0.50 -5.71 22.19
N GLU A 129 1.36 -6.27 23.03
CA GLU A 129 1.25 -6.24 24.49
C GLU A 129 2.37 -5.37 25.06
N PHE A 130 2.15 -4.70 26.18
CA PHE A 130 3.13 -3.79 26.78
C PHE A 130 3.43 -4.18 28.22
N GLU A 131 4.71 -4.19 28.58
CA GLU A 131 5.20 -4.51 29.92
C GLU A 131 6.26 -3.48 30.34
N ASP A 132 6.26 -3.11 31.62
CA ASP A 132 7.23 -2.12 32.12
C ASP A 132 8.61 -2.76 32.32
N LEU A 133 9.64 -2.08 31.83
CA LEU A 133 11.03 -2.57 31.89
C LEU A 133 11.54 -2.84 33.32
N GLN A 134 11.12 -2.06 34.32
CA GLN A 134 11.49 -2.29 35.73
C GLN A 134 10.66 -3.40 36.38
N ALA A 135 9.42 -3.64 35.92
CA ALA A 135 8.60 -4.74 36.40
C ALA A 135 9.18 -6.09 35.98
N VAL A 136 9.70 -6.20 34.75
CA VAL A 136 10.30 -7.45 34.24
C VAL A 136 11.57 -7.83 35.00
N SER A 137 12.41 -6.85 35.37
CA SER A 137 13.66 -7.14 36.12
C SER A 137 13.41 -7.72 37.51
N ASN A 138 12.20 -7.56 38.05
CA ASN A 138 11.84 -8.00 39.41
C ASN A 138 10.91 -9.24 39.42
N SER A 139 10.56 -9.79 38.25
CA SER A 139 9.50 -10.80 38.10
C SER A 139 10.05 -12.18 37.69
N GLU A 140 9.52 -13.25 38.30
CA GLU A 140 9.78 -14.65 37.92
C GLU A 140 8.74 -15.20 36.90
N SER A 141 7.82 -14.37 36.40
CA SER A 141 6.74 -14.80 35.49
C SER A 141 6.43 -13.80 34.38
N LEU A 142 6.37 -14.23 33.12
CA LEU A 142 5.81 -13.48 31.98
C LEU A 142 4.26 -13.41 32.01
N GLN A 143 3.62 -13.66 33.15
CA GLN A 143 2.16 -13.70 33.26
C GLN A 143 1.52 -12.33 33.48
N ILE A 144 0.31 -12.24 32.95
CA ILE A 144 -0.56 -11.07 32.81
C ILE A 144 -0.91 -10.47 34.18
N PRO A 145 -0.59 -9.19 34.44
CA PRO A 145 -1.29 -8.41 35.45
C PRO A 145 -2.58 -7.82 34.84
N GLU A 146 -3.71 -8.01 35.52
CA GLU A 146 -4.98 -7.37 35.18
C GLU A 146 -4.87 -5.84 35.25
N HIS A 147 -5.39 -5.19 34.21
CA HIS A 147 -5.65 -3.76 34.01
C HIS A 147 -5.39 -2.83 35.21
N GLN A 148 -4.44 -1.88 35.08
CA GLN A 148 -4.56 -0.56 35.71
C GLN A 148 -3.95 0.56 34.84
N HIS A 149 -4.71 1.68 34.82
CA HIS A 149 -4.48 3.00 34.23
C HIS A 149 -4.65 3.20 32.71
N GLU A 150 -5.92 3.42 32.34
CA GLU A 150 -6.31 4.26 31.21
C GLU A 150 -6.03 5.74 31.51
N GLY A 151 -5.56 6.47 30.49
CA GLY A 151 -6.00 7.84 30.25
C GLY A 151 -5.07 8.99 30.65
N GLN A 152 -3.94 9.16 29.96
CA GLN A 152 -3.49 10.50 29.60
C GLN A 152 -3.30 10.56 28.09
N THR A 153 -4.09 11.41 27.43
CA THR A 153 -3.92 11.67 25.99
C THR A 153 -2.61 12.42 25.82
N LEU A 154 -1.71 11.85 25.01
CA LEU A 154 -0.43 12.48 24.67
C LEU A 154 -0.68 13.88 24.08
N PRO A 155 0.09 14.92 24.46
CA PRO A 155 -0.06 16.26 23.89
C PRO A 155 -0.01 16.24 22.35
N SER A 156 -0.84 17.06 21.70
CA SER A 156 -0.91 17.12 20.22
C SER A 156 0.42 17.47 19.56
N GLN A 157 1.25 18.27 20.24
CA GLN A 157 2.59 18.62 19.78
C GLN A 157 3.51 17.40 19.70
N ASP A 158 3.47 16.49 20.68
CA ASP A 158 4.29 15.28 20.68
C ASP A 158 3.86 14.31 19.58
N VAL A 159 2.55 14.20 19.32
CA VAL A 159 2.01 13.41 18.20
C VAL A 159 2.54 13.96 16.87
N ALA A 160 2.51 15.29 16.68
CA ALA A 160 3.01 15.94 15.47
C ALA A 160 4.52 15.73 15.27
N LEU A 161 5.32 15.78 16.35
CA LEU A 161 6.75 15.48 16.29
C LEU A 161 7.03 14.04 15.85
N ILE A 162 6.27 13.07 16.36
CA ILE A 162 6.38 11.66 15.96
C ILE A 162 6.01 11.48 14.49
N GLN A 163 4.90 12.08 14.05
CA GLN A 163 4.47 12.03 12.65
C GLN A 163 5.53 12.62 11.71
N ASN A 164 6.14 13.74 12.08
CA ASN A 164 7.22 14.36 11.33
C ASN A 164 8.49 13.50 11.30
N GLU A 165 8.85 12.84 12.41
CA GLU A 165 9.98 11.90 12.46
C GLU A 165 9.76 10.73 11.50
N ILE A 166 8.57 10.11 11.53
CA ILE A 166 8.19 9.01 10.64
C ILE A 166 8.25 9.47 9.18
N GLN A 167 7.63 10.61 8.86
CA GLN A 167 7.62 11.15 7.51
C GLN A 167 9.04 11.39 7.00
N THR A 168 9.86 12.13 7.76
CA THR A 168 11.25 12.44 7.39
C THR A 168 12.05 11.17 7.14
N TYR A 169 11.88 10.14 7.99
CA TYR A 169 12.56 8.87 7.81
C TYR A 169 12.11 8.15 6.52
N LEU A 170 10.80 8.04 6.26
CA LEU A 170 10.28 7.36 5.07
C LEU A 170 10.67 8.08 3.77
N GLU A 171 10.67 9.42 3.78
CA GLU A 171 11.14 10.24 2.66
C GLU A 171 12.63 10.00 2.36
N SER A 172 13.44 9.70 3.38
CA SER A 172 14.87 9.41 3.22
C SER A 172 15.18 8.03 2.63
N LEU A 173 14.20 7.11 2.59
CA LEU A 173 14.42 5.75 2.11
C LEU A 173 14.70 5.73 0.60
N PRO A 174 15.64 4.89 0.11
CA PRO A 174 15.88 4.77 -1.32
C PRO A 174 14.69 4.11 -2.03
N SER A 175 14.50 4.44 -3.30
CA SER A 175 13.54 3.73 -4.16
C SER A 175 13.94 2.27 -4.31
N LEU A 176 12.96 1.37 -4.24
CA LEU A 176 13.16 -0.05 -4.46
C LEU A 176 12.77 -0.42 -5.91
N LYS A 177 13.45 -1.45 -6.45
CA LYS A 177 13.20 -1.98 -7.80
C LYS A 177 13.34 -0.95 -8.93
N GLY A 178 14.25 0.01 -8.78
CA GLY A 178 14.53 1.03 -9.78
C GLY A 178 13.68 2.29 -9.62
N GLU A 179 13.55 3.06 -10.70
CA GLU A 179 12.81 4.32 -10.71
C GLU A 179 11.30 4.11 -10.91
N LEU A 180 10.54 5.14 -10.56
CA LEU A 180 9.11 5.17 -10.78
C LEU A 180 8.83 5.32 -12.29
N THR A 181 8.03 4.42 -12.84
CA THR A 181 7.65 4.44 -14.26
C THR A 181 6.16 4.73 -14.41
N ILE A 182 5.84 5.68 -15.29
CA ILE A 182 4.46 6.05 -15.64
C ILE A 182 4.27 5.78 -17.13
N LEU A 183 3.33 4.90 -17.47
CA LEU A 183 2.93 4.67 -18.85
C LEU A 183 1.93 5.74 -19.26
N ARG A 184 2.18 6.42 -20.38
CA ARG A 184 1.32 7.47 -20.92
C ARG A 184 0.81 7.09 -22.30
N SER A 185 -0.45 7.42 -22.53
CA SER A 185 -1.09 7.31 -23.83
C SER A 185 -0.85 8.59 -24.62
N SER A 186 -0.51 8.44 -25.91
CA SER A 186 -0.46 9.53 -26.90
C SER A 186 -1.84 10.05 -27.32
N LEU A 187 -2.91 9.30 -27.01
CA LEU A 187 -4.29 9.68 -27.33
C LEU A 187 -4.77 10.84 -26.47
N ILE A 188 -4.42 10.87 -25.18
CA ILE A 188 -4.81 11.94 -24.26
C ILE A 188 -3.82 13.12 -24.42
N PRO A 189 -4.29 14.34 -24.71
CA PRO A 189 -3.42 15.49 -24.95
C PRO A 189 -2.73 15.97 -23.67
N ASP A 190 -1.40 15.81 -23.64
CA ASP A 190 -0.53 16.15 -22.51
C ASP A 190 -0.48 17.66 -22.21
N ASP A 191 -0.89 18.54 -23.13
CA ASP A 191 -0.97 19.99 -22.89
C ASP A 191 -2.21 20.37 -22.05
N ILE A 192 -3.24 19.52 -22.02
CA ILE A 192 -4.48 19.74 -21.28
C ILE A 192 -4.56 18.89 -20.02
N PHE A 193 -4.08 17.64 -20.08
CA PHE A 193 -4.22 16.67 -18.99
C PHE A 193 -2.85 16.22 -18.45
N LEU A 194 -2.83 15.85 -17.17
CA LEU A 194 -1.79 15.00 -16.59
C LEU A 194 -2.40 13.62 -16.38
N HIS A 195 -1.83 12.59 -17.00
CA HIS A 195 -2.31 11.22 -16.82
C HIS A 195 -1.18 10.20 -16.79
N GLY A 196 -1.57 8.98 -16.44
CA GLY A 196 -0.79 7.80 -16.72
C GLY A 196 -1.20 6.60 -15.89
N PHE A 197 -0.52 5.49 -16.15
CA PHE A 197 -0.66 4.24 -15.42
C PHE A 197 0.65 3.89 -14.74
N THR A 198 0.62 3.66 -13.44
CA THR A 198 1.82 3.37 -12.68
C THR A 198 2.27 1.91 -12.86
N THR A 199 3.58 1.69 -12.85
CA THR A 199 4.15 0.35 -12.61
C THR A 199 4.34 0.12 -11.10
N ARG A 200 4.87 -1.06 -10.75
CA ARG A 200 5.19 -1.43 -9.36
C ARG A 200 6.55 -0.94 -8.86
N THR A 201 7.33 -0.22 -9.67
CA THR A 201 8.73 0.18 -9.37
C THR A 201 8.79 1.58 -8.74
N GLY A 202 9.88 1.93 -8.04
CA GLY A 202 10.13 3.29 -7.56
C GLY A 202 9.53 3.66 -6.20
N GLY A 203 8.91 2.72 -5.49
CA GLY A 203 8.36 2.97 -4.15
C GLY A 203 9.25 2.43 -3.02
N ILE A 204 8.72 2.46 -1.80
CA ILE A 204 9.41 2.05 -0.56
C ILE A 204 8.80 0.83 0.14
N SER A 205 7.71 0.27 -0.37
CA SER A 205 7.13 -0.95 0.19
C SER A 205 8.10 -2.12 -0.02
N TYR A 206 8.54 -2.77 1.05
CA TYR A 206 9.55 -3.84 0.97
C TYR A 206 8.95 -5.26 0.97
N ILE A 207 7.71 -5.43 1.41
CA ILE A 207 7.05 -6.75 1.48
C ILE A 207 6.99 -7.33 0.06
N PRO A 208 7.46 -8.56 -0.22
CA PRO A 208 7.67 -9.04 -1.59
C PRO A 208 6.46 -8.91 -2.53
N THR A 209 5.27 -9.21 -2.03
CA THR A 209 3.99 -9.11 -2.77
C THR A 209 3.52 -7.67 -2.99
N LEU A 210 3.97 -6.74 -2.15
CA LEU A 210 3.61 -5.33 -2.16
C LEU A 210 4.74 -4.46 -2.71
N SER A 211 5.93 -5.01 -2.93
CA SER A 211 7.10 -4.24 -3.34
C SER A 211 7.03 -3.84 -4.82
N SER A 212 7.21 -2.58 -5.20
CA SER A 212 7.71 -1.44 -4.40
C SER A 212 6.76 -0.24 -4.27
N CYS A 213 6.13 0.22 -5.36
CA CYS A 213 5.22 1.36 -5.39
C CYS A 213 3.78 0.89 -5.18
N ASN A 214 3.48 0.41 -3.98
CA ASN A 214 2.13 0.03 -3.62
C ASN A 214 1.32 1.27 -3.24
N LEU A 215 0.17 1.45 -3.89
CA LEU A 215 -0.69 2.63 -3.72
C LEU A 215 -1.99 2.30 -2.94
N PHE A 216 -2.03 1.17 -2.23
CA PHE A 216 -3.18 0.77 -1.41
C PHE A 216 -2.78 0.12 -0.10
N SER A 217 -3.39 0.56 1.01
CA SER A 217 -3.27 -0.06 2.33
C SER A 217 -4.65 -0.45 2.86
N SER A 218 -4.70 -1.50 3.68
CA SER A 218 -5.87 -1.86 4.47
C SER A 218 -5.44 -2.50 5.79
N SER A 219 -6.35 -2.55 6.77
CA SER A 219 -6.09 -3.16 8.08
C SER A 219 -5.71 -4.64 8.02
N LYS A 220 -6.05 -5.33 6.92
CA LYS A 220 -5.78 -6.75 6.67
C LYS A 220 -4.42 -7.02 6.02
N ARG A 221 -3.67 -5.98 5.64
CA ARG A 221 -2.36 -6.09 4.97
C ARG A 221 -1.26 -5.54 5.87
N ARG A 222 -0.02 -6.01 5.67
CA ARG A 222 1.15 -5.61 6.47
C ARG A 222 1.74 -4.24 6.10
N ASP A 223 1.38 -3.67 4.94
CA ASP A 223 1.90 -2.37 4.50
C ASP A 223 1.06 -1.22 5.08
N PRO A 224 1.63 -0.36 5.94
CA PRO A 224 0.88 0.67 6.65
C PRO A 224 0.55 1.86 5.76
N GLN A 225 -0.44 2.65 6.18
CA GLN A 225 -0.92 3.81 5.42
C GLN A 225 0.19 4.85 5.19
N VAL A 226 1.10 5.06 6.15
CA VAL A 226 2.20 6.03 6.00
C VAL A 226 3.19 5.67 4.90
N VAL A 227 3.44 4.37 4.66
CA VAL A 227 4.31 3.89 3.57
C VAL A 227 3.63 4.09 2.22
N VAL A 228 2.33 3.78 2.15
CA VAL A 228 1.53 4.02 0.94
C VAL A 228 1.37 5.52 0.64
N LYS A 229 1.25 6.37 1.67
CA LYS A 229 1.22 7.84 1.52
C LYS A 229 2.54 8.36 0.94
N GLU A 230 3.67 7.82 1.38
CA GLU A 230 4.97 8.18 0.80
C GLU A 230 5.11 7.73 -0.66
N ASN A 231 4.65 6.52 -1.02
CA ASN A 231 4.59 6.10 -2.42
C ASN A 231 3.72 7.03 -3.28
N LEU A 232 2.57 7.47 -2.75
CA LEU A 232 1.71 8.44 -3.44
C LEU A 232 2.39 9.80 -3.58
N ARG A 233 3.11 10.28 -2.55
CA ARG A 233 3.88 11.54 -2.62
C ARG A 233 4.97 11.46 -3.69
N ARG A 234 5.71 10.36 -3.78
CA ARG A 234 6.70 10.12 -4.86
C ARG A 234 6.06 10.15 -6.22
N LEU A 235 4.94 9.44 -6.39
CA LEU A 235 4.17 9.47 -7.64
C LEU A 235 3.72 10.89 -7.98
N ALA A 236 3.16 11.62 -7.02
CA ALA A 236 2.68 12.98 -7.21
C ALA A 236 3.79 13.92 -7.68
N ASN A 237 4.99 13.82 -7.08
CA ASN A 237 6.16 14.58 -7.50
C ASN A 237 6.59 14.24 -8.93
N THR A 238 6.64 12.95 -9.29
CA THR A 238 7.03 12.51 -10.64
C THR A 238 5.98 12.87 -11.69
N ALA A 239 4.70 12.80 -11.33
CA ALA A 239 3.58 13.07 -12.24
C ALA A 239 3.21 14.56 -12.33
N GLY A 240 3.59 15.37 -11.35
CA GLY A 240 3.31 16.81 -11.30
C GLY A 240 1.91 17.16 -10.78
N PHE A 241 1.29 16.32 -9.93
CA PHE A 241 -0.02 16.61 -9.34
C PHE A 241 0.05 16.87 -7.82
N ASN A 242 -0.98 17.51 -7.27
CA ASN A 242 -1.09 17.73 -5.82
C ASN A 242 -1.64 16.46 -5.12
N PRO A 243 -0.89 15.81 -4.22
CA PRO A 243 -1.36 14.60 -3.52
C PRO A 243 -2.51 14.87 -2.53
N GLU A 244 -2.70 16.12 -2.08
CA GLU A 244 -3.81 16.48 -1.18
C GLU A 244 -5.14 16.67 -1.91
N ALA A 245 -5.11 16.83 -3.24
CA ALA A 245 -6.29 16.89 -4.12
C ALA A 245 -6.48 15.58 -4.93
N PHE A 246 -6.02 14.46 -4.36
CA PHE A 246 -6.09 13.14 -4.97
C PHE A 246 -7.34 12.37 -4.50
N HIS A 247 -8.16 11.93 -5.46
CA HIS A 247 -9.39 11.19 -5.23
C HIS A 247 -9.35 9.87 -5.97
N ARG A 248 -9.39 8.77 -5.22
CA ARG A 248 -9.44 7.41 -5.76
C ARG A 248 -10.83 6.83 -5.60
N VAL A 249 -11.29 6.09 -6.60
CA VAL A 249 -12.53 5.30 -6.50
C VAL A 249 -12.50 4.33 -5.30
N LYS A 250 -13.66 4.13 -4.66
CA LYS A 250 -13.80 3.31 -3.45
C LYS A 250 -13.96 1.82 -3.72
N VAL A 251 -14.36 1.45 -4.95
CA VAL A 251 -14.44 0.07 -5.48
C VAL A 251 -15.36 -0.86 -4.69
N ASP A 252 -16.53 -1.15 -5.24
CA ASP A 252 -17.37 -2.29 -4.85
C ASP A 252 -17.60 -3.28 -6.01
N HIS A 253 -16.91 -3.09 -7.14
CA HIS A 253 -17.05 -3.85 -8.39
C HIS A 253 -18.44 -3.72 -9.02
N ALA A 254 -19.12 -2.59 -8.78
CA ALA A 254 -20.38 -2.24 -9.41
C ALA A 254 -20.18 -1.18 -10.51
N ASN A 255 -21.14 -0.26 -10.67
CA ASN A 255 -21.16 0.76 -11.72
C ASN A 255 -21.54 2.16 -11.24
N ALA A 256 -21.58 2.40 -9.92
CA ALA A 256 -21.85 3.74 -9.39
C ALA A 256 -20.70 4.70 -9.73
N VAL A 257 -21.05 5.97 -9.99
CA VAL A 257 -20.10 7.01 -10.38
C VAL A 257 -20.21 8.19 -9.42
N CYS A 258 -19.07 8.59 -8.83
CA CYS A 258 -18.96 9.81 -8.04
C CYS A 258 -18.75 11.03 -8.96
N ILE A 259 -19.46 12.12 -8.68
CA ILE A 259 -19.34 13.38 -9.41
C ILE A 259 -18.71 14.40 -8.45
N MET A 260 -17.53 14.93 -8.81
CA MET A 260 -16.84 15.89 -7.95
C MET A 260 -17.69 17.13 -7.69
N GLY A 261 -17.80 17.50 -6.41
CA GLY A 261 -18.66 18.61 -5.95
C GLY A 261 -20.11 18.22 -5.64
N LYS A 262 -20.50 16.96 -5.79
CA LYS A 262 -21.81 16.43 -5.37
C LYS A 262 -21.69 15.49 -4.17
N THR A 263 -22.83 15.08 -3.62
CA THR A 263 -22.89 14.06 -2.57
C THR A 263 -22.26 12.77 -3.07
N GLU A 264 -21.21 12.33 -2.36
CA GLU A 264 -20.45 11.14 -2.70
C GLU A 264 -21.26 9.87 -2.32
N PRO A 265 -21.36 8.87 -3.22
CA PRO A 265 -21.88 7.55 -2.86
C PRO A 265 -20.98 6.84 -1.83
N ASP A 266 -21.56 5.90 -1.06
CA ASP A 266 -20.79 5.09 -0.10
C ASP A 266 -19.66 4.32 -0.79
N ASN A 267 -19.96 3.73 -1.95
CA ASN A 267 -19.00 3.07 -2.83
C ASN A 267 -19.28 3.44 -4.28
N TYR A 268 -18.22 3.47 -5.08
CA TYR A 268 -18.30 3.75 -6.51
C TYR A 268 -17.05 3.23 -7.21
N ASP A 269 -17.23 2.86 -8.47
CA ASP A 269 -16.19 2.34 -9.34
C ASP A 269 -15.84 3.32 -10.46
N GLY A 270 -16.60 4.41 -10.65
CA GLY A 270 -16.25 5.53 -11.52
C GLY A 270 -16.21 6.86 -10.78
N ILE A 271 -15.39 7.80 -11.24
CA ILE A 271 -15.37 9.17 -10.72
C ILE A 271 -15.10 10.15 -11.86
N VAL A 272 -15.74 11.33 -11.83
CA VAL A 272 -15.63 12.35 -12.89
C VAL A 272 -15.49 13.77 -12.33
N THR A 273 -14.74 14.63 -13.04
CA THR A 273 -14.52 16.04 -12.67
C THR A 273 -14.33 16.93 -13.91
N ASN A 274 -14.67 18.21 -13.78
CA ASN A 274 -14.24 19.29 -14.68
C ASN A 274 -13.41 20.37 -13.95
N GLN A 275 -13.00 20.10 -12.71
CA GLN A 275 -12.22 21.00 -11.87
C GLN A 275 -10.72 20.81 -12.15
N THR A 276 -9.99 21.90 -12.34
CA THR A 276 -8.52 21.85 -12.47
C THR A 276 -7.87 21.53 -11.11
N GLY A 277 -6.66 20.98 -11.15
CA GLY A 277 -5.90 20.65 -9.93
C GLY A 277 -6.43 19.45 -9.12
N VAL A 278 -7.56 18.85 -9.50
CA VAL A 278 -8.11 17.62 -8.91
C VAL A 278 -7.61 16.39 -9.68
N THR A 279 -7.00 15.44 -8.98
CA THR A 279 -6.50 14.18 -9.57
C THR A 279 -7.43 13.04 -9.24
N LEU A 280 -7.98 12.42 -10.29
CA LEU A 280 -8.81 11.23 -10.20
C LEU A 280 -7.97 9.97 -10.40
N ALA A 281 -8.29 8.89 -9.70
CA ALA A 281 -7.58 7.62 -9.85
C ALA A 281 -8.47 6.39 -9.76
N ALA A 282 -8.14 5.39 -10.60
CA ALA A 282 -8.70 4.05 -10.56
C ALA A 282 -7.60 3.03 -10.19
N PRO A 283 -7.77 2.23 -9.13
CA PRO A 283 -6.83 1.18 -8.81
C PRO A 283 -6.90 0.04 -9.83
N GLY A 284 -5.80 -0.67 -9.99
CA GLY A 284 -5.71 -1.85 -10.83
C GLY A 284 -4.70 -2.85 -10.29
N ALA A 285 -5.06 -4.12 -10.33
CA ALA A 285 -4.16 -5.26 -10.14
C ALA A 285 -4.79 -6.48 -10.82
N ASP A 286 -5.17 -6.28 -12.09
CA ASP A 286 -5.83 -7.18 -13.06
C ASP A 286 -7.14 -6.60 -13.60
N CYS A 287 -7.97 -5.99 -12.76
CA CYS A 287 -9.10 -5.18 -13.24
C CYS A 287 -8.57 -3.98 -14.05
N ILE A 288 -9.36 -3.48 -15.00
CA ILE A 288 -8.93 -2.44 -15.93
C ILE A 288 -9.09 -1.06 -15.27
N PRO A 289 -8.00 -0.30 -15.04
CA PRO A 289 -8.13 1.13 -14.83
C PRO A 289 -8.43 1.78 -16.18
N VAL A 290 -9.57 2.47 -16.29
CA VAL A 290 -10.00 3.17 -17.50
C VAL A 290 -9.93 4.66 -17.23
N LEU A 291 -9.28 5.41 -18.11
CA LEU A 291 -9.21 6.87 -18.06
C LEU A 291 -10.06 7.46 -19.18
N PHE A 292 -10.76 8.56 -18.87
CA PHE A 292 -11.63 9.28 -19.78
C PHE A 292 -11.22 10.75 -19.82
N ALA A 293 -11.16 11.32 -21.01
CA ALA A 293 -10.82 12.73 -21.21
C ALA A 293 -11.68 13.35 -22.30
N ASP A 294 -12.25 14.52 -22.04
CA ASP A 294 -12.86 15.38 -23.06
C ASP A 294 -12.05 16.67 -23.14
N PRO A 295 -11.20 16.86 -24.17
CA PRO A 295 -10.38 18.05 -24.31
C PRO A 295 -11.20 19.30 -24.68
N VAL A 296 -12.40 19.15 -25.23
CA VAL A 296 -13.28 20.26 -25.64
C VAL A 296 -13.98 20.86 -24.42
N ARG A 297 -14.55 20.00 -23.57
CA ARG A 297 -15.21 20.42 -22.32
C ARG A 297 -14.26 20.56 -21.14
N ARG A 298 -13.00 20.15 -21.28
CA ARG A 298 -12.01 20.06 -20.19
C ARG A 298 -12.59 19.30 -18.99
N ALA A 299 -13.05 18.08 -19.25
CA ALA A 299 -13.54 17.16 -18.23
C ALA A 299 -12.76 15.85 -18.31
N CYS A 300 -12.60 15.17 -17.18
CA CYS A 300 -11.99 13.85 -17.14
C CYS A 300 -12.70 12.92 -16.15
N GLY A 301 -12.38 11.64 -16.27
CA GLY A 301 -12.88 10.60 -15.39
C GLY A 301 -11.90 9.43 -15.26
N ALA A 302 -12.07 8.66 -14.19
CA ALA A 302 -11.37 7.40 -13.97
C ALA A 302 -12.37 6.34 -13.53
N ALA A 303 -12.25 5.11 -14.04
CA ALA A 303 -13.07 4.00 -13.62
C ALA A 303 -12.26 2.72 -13.39
N HIS A 304 -12.67 1.96 -12.37
CA HIS A 304 -12.21 0.60 -12.11
C HIS A 304 -13.20 -0.38 -12.76
N SER A 305 -12.77 -1.03 -13.84
CA SER A 305 -13.59 -1.98 -14.59
C SER A 305 -13.05 -3.41 -14.40
N GLY A 306 -13.47 -4.05 -13.31
CA GLY A 306 -13.35 -5.50 -13.15
C GLY A 306 -14.41 -6.25 -13.97
N TRP A 307 -14.38 -7.58 -13.99
CA TRP A 307 -15.31 -8.36 -14.82
C TRP A 307 -16.80 -8.08 -14.53
N LYS A 308 -17.17 -7.92 -13.25
CA LYS A 308 -18.54 -7.52 -12.86
C LYS A 308 -18.87 -6.11 -13.32
N GLY A 309 -17.98 -5.14 -13.04
CA GLY A 309 -18.14 -3.75 -13.44
C GLY A 309 -18.26 -3.58 -14.97
N THR A 310 -17.50 -4.34 -15.75
CA THR A 310 -17.62 -4.39 -17.22
C THR A 310 -19.03 -4.82 -17.64
N LEU A 311 -19.55 -5.92 -17.08
CA LEU A 311 -20.90 -6.40 -17.40
C LEU A 311 -22.00 -5.44 -16.93
N LEU A 312 -21.78 -4.73 -15.83
CA LEU A 312 -22.68 -3.69 -15.30
C LEU A 312 -22.52 -2.34 -16.03
N GLY A 313 -21.57 -2.22 -16.96
CA GLY A 313 -21.40 -1.05 -17.81
C GLY A 313 -20.75 0.16 -17.13
N VAL A 314 -19.86 -0.03 -16.14
CA VAL A 314 -19.24 1.08 -15.39
C VAL A 314 -18.53 2.10 -16.29
N SER A 315 -17.87 1.66 -17.37
CA SER A 315 -17.20 2.56 -18.30
C SER A 315 -18.21 3.48 -19.01
N MET A 316 -19.35 2.95 -19.44
CA MET A 316 -20.42 3.76 -20.04
C MET A 316 -21.17 4.59 -19.01
N ALA A 317 -21.33 4.10 -17.78
CA ALA A 317 -21.88 4.92 -16.69
C ALA A 317 -21.01 6.16 -16.43
N THR A 318 -19.68 6.01 -16.48
CA THR A 318 -18.72 7.10 -16.33
C THR A 318 -18.83 8.10 -17.48
N VAL A 319 -18.90 7.61 -18.73
CA VAL A 319 -19.17 8.45 -19.92
C VAL A 319 -20.49 9.22 -19.77
N ASN A 320 -21.57 8.54 -19.38
CA ASN A 320 -22.87 9.17 -19.21
C ASN A 320 -22.87 10.26 -18.13
N ALA A 321 -22.10 10.06 -17.05
CA ALA A 321 -21.89 11.09 -16.03
C ALA A 321 -21.18 12.32 -16.62
N MET A 322 -20.11 12.14 -17.41
CA MET A 322 -19.44 13.27 -18.09
C MET A 322 -20.38 14.03 -19.04
N VAL A 323 -21.19 13.31 -19.82
CA VAL A 323 -22.16 13.91 -20.75
C VAL A 323 -23.23 14.69 -20.00
N SER A 324 -23.85 14.08 -18.99
CA SER A 324 -24.97 14.69 -18.26
C SER A 324 -24.54 15.85 -17.37
N GLU A 325 -23.35 15.77 -16.75
CA GLU A 325 -22.89 16.76 -15.77
C GLU A 325 -22.09 17.90 -16.39
N TYR A 326 -21.30 17.61 -17.43
CA TYR A 326 -20.37 18.58 -18.02
C TYR A 326 -20.69 18.91 -19.48
N GLY A 327 -21.75 18.32 -20.04
CA GLY A 327 -22.15 18.55 -21.43
C GLY A 327 -21.14 18.01 -22.45
N CYS A 328 -20.35 17.01 -22.06
CA CYS A 328 -19.43 16.30 -22.95
C CYS A 328 -20.17 15.68 -24.14
N ASN A 329 -19.46 15.59 -25.26
CA ASN A 329 -19.99 14.94 -26.46
C ASN A 329 -19.26 13.61 -26.64
N LEU A 330 -19.99 12.54 -26.96
CA LEU A 330 -19.43 11.19 -27.15
C LEU A 330 -18.30 11.17 -28.19
N LYS A 331 -18.36 12.06 -29.19
CA LYS A 331 -17.35 12.18 -30.25
C LYS A 331 -16.04 12.84 -29.79
N ASP A 332 -16.07 13.58 -28.68
CA ASP A 332 -14.92 14.29 -28.15
C ASP A 332 -14.30 13.53 -26.96
N ILE A 333 -15.01 12.56 -26.38
CA ILE A 333 -14.50 11.73 -25.29
C ILE A 333 -13.49 10.72 -25.82
N LEU A 334 -12.30 10.78 -25.24
CA LEU A 334 -11.19 9.87 -25.40
C LEU A 334 -11.17 8.88 -24.25
N VAL A 335 -10.91 7.61 -24.53
CA VAL A 335 -10.92 6.53 -23.54
C VAL A 335 -9.67 5.69 -23.66
N VAL A 336 -8.99 5.48 -22.55
CA VAL A 336 -7.75 4.70 -22.51
C VAL A 336 -7.89 3.59 -21.48
N LEU A 337 -7.74 2.34 -21.92
CA LEU A 337 -7.72 1.16 -21.07
C LEU A 337 -6.27 0.91 -20.64
N GLY A 338 -6.01 0.89 -19.34
CA GLY A 338 -4.68 0.65 -18.80
C GLY A 338 -4.28 -0.82 -18.64
N PRO A 339 -3.10 -1.07 -18.07
CA PRO A 339 -2.63 -2.41 -17.71
C PRO A 339 -3.66 -3.18 -16.88
N SER A 340 -3.98 -4.39 -17.31
CA SER A 340 -4.99 -5.28 -16.71
C SER A 340 -4.64 -6.74 -16.99
N VAL A 341 -5.39 -7.72 -16.51
CA VAL A 341 -5.17 -9.10 -16.93
C VAL A 341 -5.69 -9.28 -18.35
N GLY A 342 -4.86 -9.88 -19.22
CA GLY A 342 -5.20 -10.10 -20.62
C GLY A 342 -5.83 -11.47 -20.88
N PRO A 343 -6.37 -11.70 -22.09
CA PRO A 343 -6.99 -12.97 -22.50
C PRO A 343 -5.99 -14.14 -22.61
N CYS A 344 -4.69 -13.85 -22.53
CA CYS A 344 -3.64 -14.86 -22.39
C CYS A 344 -3.67 -15.57 -21.03
N CYS A 345 -4.14 -14.90 -19.97
CA CYS A 345 -4.11 -15.41 -18.60
C CYS A 345 -5.49 -15.56 -17.99
N TYR A 346 -6.39 -14.59 -18.23
CA TYR A 346 -7.61 -14.46 -17.44
C TYR A 346 -8.62 -15.56 -17.74
N LYS A 347 -9.06 -16.25 -16.68
CA LYS A 347 -10.09 -17.29 -16.75
C LYS A 347 -11.21 -16.99 -15.77
N LEU A 348 -12.43 -17.33 -16.17
CA LEU A 348 -13.60 -17.31 -15.30
C LEU A 348 -14.34 -18.66 -15.38
N PRO A 349 -15.18 -18.99 -14.39
CA PRO A 349 -16.12 -20.10 -14.53
C PRO A 349 -17.00 -19.93 -15.77
N HIS A 350 -17.33 -21.05 -16.42
CA HIS A 350 -18.14 -21.08 -17.65
C HIS A 350 -19.41 -20.21 -17.59
N GLU A 351 -20.14 -20.21 -16.47
CA GLU A 351 -21.36 -19.41 -16.32
C GLU A 351 -21.12 -17.90 -16.47
N SER A 352 -20.03 -17.37 -15.91
CA SER A 352 -19.66 -15.98 -16.10
C SER A 352 -19.18 -15.69 -17.52
N ALA A 353 -18.55 -16.68 -18.18
CA ALA A 353 -18.09 -16.56 -19.56
C ALA A 353 -19.24 -16.37 -20.56
N LYS A 354 -20.42 -16.95 -20.30
CA LYS A 354 -21.61 -16.81 -21.16
C LYS A 354 -22.00 -15.35 -21.36
N GLU A 355 -21.92 -14.53 -20.31
CA GLU A 355 -22.26 -13.11 -20.41
C GLU A 355 -21.31 -12.36 -21.36
N PHE A 356 -20.01 -12.66 -21.30
CA PHE A 356 -19.03 -12.09 -22.23
C PHE A 356 -19.21 -12.59 -23.66
N HIS A 357 -19.55 -13.86 -23.84
CA HIS A 357 -19.83 -14.43 -25.17
C HIS A 357 -21.05 -13.77 -25.84
N ARG A 358 -22.07 -13.37 -25.06
CA ARG A 358 -23.22 -12.61 -25.57
C ARG A 358 -22.86 -11.19 -26.02
N ILE A 359 -21.83 -10.58 -25.43
CA ILE A 359 -21.31 -9.29 -25.90
C ILE A 359 -20.66 -9.48 -27.26
N ASP A 360 -19.69 -10.39 -27.38
CA ASP A 360 -19.07 -10.82 -28.63
C ASP A 360 -18.47 -12.21 -28.43
N PRO A 361 -18.73 -13.20 -29.31
CA PRO A 361 -18.12 -14.52 -29.25
C PRO A 361 -16.59 -14.49 -29.13
N LYS A 362 -15.93 -13.49 -29.73
CA LYS A 362 -14.47 -13.31 -29.67
C LYS A 362 -13.95 -12.87 -28.29
N CYS A 363 -14.82 -12.46 -27.38
CA CYS A 363 -14.44 -12.18 -25.99
C CYS A 363 -14.11 -13.46 -25.20
N VAL A 364 -14.46 -14.65 -25.72
CA VAL A 364 -14.27 -15.91 -25.01
C VAL A 364 -13.54 -16.93 -25.86
N ARG A 365 -12.45 -17.48 -25.33
CA ARG A 365 -11.68 -18.56 -25.96
C ARG A 365 -11.80 -19.83 -25.14
N LEU A 366 -11.97 -20.97 -25.83
CA LEU A 366 -12.32 -22.27 -25.23
C LEU A 366 -13.68 -22.20 -24.49
N PHE A 367 -14.71 -21.72 -25.20
CA PHE A 367 -16.03 -21.47 -24.63
C PHE A 367 -16.58 -22.68 -23.86
N ASP A 368 -16.53 -23.89 -24.42
CA ASP A 368 -17.09 -25.09 -23.77
C ASP A 368 -16.23 -25.68 -22.63
N SER A 369 -15.12 -25.02 -22.26
CA SER A 369 -14.29 -25.47 -21.14
C SER A 369 -14.88 -25.05 -19.79
N ALA A 370 -14.54 -25.77 -18.71
CA ALA A 370 -14.97 -25.39 -17.36
C ALA A 370 -14.46 -23.99 -16.93
N SER A 371 -13.30 -23.57 -17.48
CA SER A 371 -12.65 -22.30 -17.17
C SER A 371 -12.18 -21.59 -18.44
N PRO A 372 -13.09 -21.00 -19.24
CA PRO A 372 -12.76 -20.32 -20.48
C PRO A 372 -11.87 -19.10 -20.25
N TYR A 373 -11.08 -18.75 -21.26
CA TYR A 373 -10.30 -17.51 -21.25
C TYR A 373 -11.19 -16.33 -21.65
N ILE A 374 -11.10 -15.23 -20.91
CA ILE A 374 -11.97 -14.06 -21.07
C ILE A 374 -11.15 -12.83 -21.46
N ASP A 375 -11.63 -12.14 -22.48
CA ASP A 375 -11.14 -10.83 -22.89
C ASP A 375 -12.05 -9.71 -22.38
N ILE A 376 -11.79 -9.26 -21.16
CA ILE A 376 -12.52 -8.15 -20.54
C ILE A 376 -12.24 -6.80 -21.23
N ARG A 377 -11.09 -6.67 -21.90
CA ARG A 377 -10.68 -5.44 -22.59
C ARG A 377 -11.51 -5.27 -23.85
N ARG A 378 -11.59 -6.32 -24.66
CA ARG A 378 -12.46 -6.37 -25.85
C ARG A 378 -13.92 -6.15 -25.49
N ALA A 379 -14.41 -6.77 -24.42
CA ALA A 379 -15.79 -6.56 -23.98
C ALA A 379 -16.05 -5.08 -23.62
N THR A 380 -15.11 -4.47 -22.88
CA THR A 380 -15.19 -3.05 -22.52
C THR A 380 -15.19 -2.15 -23.75
N ARG A 381 -14.28 -2.39 -24.72
CA ARG A 381 -14.25 -1.69 -26.01
C ARG A 381 -15.60 -1.76 -26.74
N ILE A 382 -16.14 -2.96 -26.91
CA ILE A 382 -17.39 -3.16 -27.66
C ILE A 382 -18.56 -2.44 -26.99
N LEU A 383 -18.62 -2.44 -25.66
CA LEU A 383 -19.65 -1.73 -24.91
C LEU A 383 -19.52 -0.21 -25.07
N LEU A 384 -18.30 0.33 -25.08
CA LEU A 384 -18.04 1.74 -25.33
C LEU A 384 -18.43 2.16 -26.76
N GLU A 385 -18.06 1.38 -27.77
CA GLU A 385 -18.42 1.61 -29.17
C GLU A 385 -19.93 1.56 -29.38
N ARG A 386 -20.61 0.55 -28.81
CA ARG A 386 -22.09 0.47 -28.82
C ARG A 386 -22.75 1.64 -28.09
N GLY A 387 -22.07 2.19 -27.09
CA GLY A 387 -22.48 3.39 -26.36
C GLY A 387 -22.22 4.70 -27.11
N GLY A 388 -21.57 4.64 -28.28
CA GLY A 388 -21.37 5.79 -29.17
C GLY A 388 -20.01 6.47 -29.07
N ILE A 389 -19.07 5.94 -28.28
CA ILE A 389 -17.67 6.39 -28.34
C ILE A 389 -17.06 5.94 -29.68
N LEU A 390 -16.34 6.84 -30.35
CA LEU A 390 -15.73 6.54 -31.63
C LEU A 390 -14.60 5.50 -31.48
N PRO A 391 -14.50 4.48 -32.36
CA PRO A 391 -13.44 3.46 -32.26
C PRO A 391 -12.01 4.04 -32.21
N GLU A 392 -11.75 5.12 -32.94
CA GLU A 392 -10.48 5.86 -32.97
C GLU A 392 -10.17 6.59 -31.65
N ASN A 393 -11.20 6.86 -30.84
CA ASN A 393 -11.07 7.51 -29.53
C ASN A 393 -10.88 6.50 -28.38
N ILE A 394 -10.71 5.20 -28.67
CA ILE A 394 -10.48 4.20 -27.64
C ILE A 394 -9.10 3.58 -27.85
N GLN A 395 -8.21 3.69 -26.86
CA GLN A 395 -6.93 3.00 -26.86
C GLN A 395 -6.98 1.80 -25.91
N ASP A 396 -6.66 0.61 -26.40
CA ASP A 396 -6.49 -0.63 -25.63
C ASP A 396 -5.30 -1.47 -26.18
N ASP A 397 -5.35 -2.80 -26.10
CA ASP A 397 -4.33 -3.70 -26.62
C ASP A 397 -4.47 -4.03 -28.12
N SER A 398 -5.41 -3.40 -28.83
CA SER A 398 -5.49 -3.51 -30.29
C SER A 398 -4.45 -2.65 -31.02
N ILE A 399 -3.77 -1.74 -30.31
CA ILE A 399 -2.67 -0.94 -30.87
C ILE A 399 -1.47 -1.86 -31.10
N THR A 400 -1.09 -2.03 -32.38
CA THR A 400 0.00 -2.92 -32.80
C THR A 400 1.39 -2.30 -32.65
N ASP A 401 1.46 -0.97 -32.57
CA ASP A 401 2.70 -0.26 -32.29
C ASP A 401 3.11 -0.53 -30.83
N GLN A 402 4.22 -1.27 -30.66
CA GLN A 402 4.70 -1.68 -29.35
C GLN A 402 5.12 -0.50 -28.48
N ASP A 403 5.60 0.59 -29.09
CA ASP A 403 6.05 1.78 -28.36
C ASP A 403 4.86 2.59 -27.82
N GLN A 404 3.67 2.39 -28.37
CA GLN A 404 2.42 3.03 -27.93
C GLN A 404 1.52 2.10 -27.12
N ASN A 405 1.86 0.81 -27.01
CA ASN A 405 1.07 -0.13 -26.23
C ASN A 405 1.32 0.09 -24.73
N ILE A 406 0.25 0.45 -24.02
CA ILE A 406 0.24 0.61 -22.57
C ILE A 406 -0.69 -0.39 -21.87
N THR A 407 -1.40 -1.23 -22.63
CA THR A 407 -2.42 -2.16 -22.16
C THR A 407 -1.82 -3.54 -21.90
N PHE A 408 -0.71 -3.58 -21.15
CA PHE A 408 0.03 -4.80 -20.86
C PHE A 408 -0.78 -5.79 -20.01
N CYS A 409 -0.54 -7.09 -20.19
CA CYS A 409 -1.08 -8.11 -19.28
C CYS A 409 -0.33 -8.08 -17.95
N THR A 410 -0.99 -7.63 -16.88
CA THR A 410 -0.42 -7.50 -15.52
C THR A 410 0.11 -8.83 -14.99
N SER A 411 -0.56 -9.94 -15.30
CA SER A 411 -0.11 -11.29 -14.92
C SER A 411 1.17 -11.71 -15.65
N CYS A 412 1.34 -11.35 -16.92
CA CYS A 412 2.51 -11.72 -17.74
C CYS A 412 3.77 -10.90 -17.42
N HIS A 413 3.62 -9.72 -16.83
CA HIS A 413 4.74 -8.80 -16.58
C HIS A 413 4.92 -8.56 -15.06
N PRO A 414 5.41 -9.57 -14.30
CA PRO A 414 5.58 -9.49 -12.84
C PRO A 414 6.62 -8.46 -12.39
N ASP A 415 7.56 -8.12 -13.26
CA ASP A 415 8.54 -7.06 -13.10
C ASP A 415 7.91 -5.66 -13.11
N LYS A 416 6.85 -5.47 -13.92
CA LYS A 416 6.18 -4.17 -14.09
C LYS A 416 4.91 -3.99 -13.27
N PHE A 417 4.14 -5.04 -12.98
CA PHE A 417 2.82 -4.89 -12.38
C PHE A 417 2.53 -5.88 -11.25
N TYR A 418 1.67 -5.45 -10.33
CA TYR A 418 0.99 -6.35 -9.41
C TYR A 418 -0.16 -7.06 -10.13
N SER A 419 -0.47 -8.28 -9.69
CA SER A 419 -1.57 -9.08 -10.26
C SER A 419 -2.17 -9.96 -9.16
N HIS A 420 -3.45 -9.77 -8.85
CA HIS A 420 -4.18 -10.62 -7.91
C HIS A 420 -4.32 -12.06 -8.42
N PHE A 421 -4.54 -12.24 -9.71
CA PHE A 421 -4.68 -13.51 -10.41
C PHE A 421 -3.39 -14.35 -10.31
N ARG A 422 -2.23 -13.70 -10.42
CA ARG A 422 -0.93 -14.36 -10.25
C ARG A 422 -0.53 -14.53 -8.78
N ASP A 423 -0.65 -13.47 -7.99
CA ASP A 423 -0.03 -13.37 -6.65
C ASP A 423 -0.99 -13.74 -5.51
N GLY A 424 -2.28 -13.98 -5.81
CA GLY A 424 -3.31 -14.33 -4.83
C GLY A 424 -3.82 -13.12 -4.03
N THR A 425 -4.24 -13.34 -2.80
CA THR A 425 -4.97 -12.35 -1.98
C THR A 425 -4.09 -11.25 -1.39
N ASN A 426 -2.77 -11.47 -1.33
CA ASN A 426 -1.81 -10.50 -0.84
C ASN A 426 -1.02 -9.95 -2.03
N PHE A 427 -1.44 -8.80 -2.56
CA PHE A 427 -0.88 -8.17 -3.76
C PHE A 427 -0.85 -6.65 -3.58
N GLY A 428 0.17 -5.98 -4.13
CA GLY A 428 0.22 -4.52 -4.19
C GLY A 428 -0.78 -3.97 -5.22
N THR A 429 -0.95 -2.66 -5.28
CA THR A 429 -1.93 -2.06 -6.19
C THR A 429 -1.30 -0.90 -6.96
N GLN A 430 -1.36 -0.99 -8.29
CA GLN A 430 -1.06 0.13 -9.18
C GLN A 430 -2.32 0.97 -9.43
N ILE A 431 -2.18 2.15 -10.02
CA ILE A 431 -3.32 3.01 -10.39
C ILE A 431 -3.19 3.52 -11.83
N GLY A 432 -4.32 3.81 -12.45
CA GLY A 432 -4.42 4.83 -13.49
C GLY A 432 -4.87 6.14 -12.85
N PHE A 433 -4.27 7.26 -13.25
CA PHE A 433 -4.66 8.59 -12.77
C PHE A 433 -4.83 9.59 -13.91
N ILE A 434 -5.67 10.60 -13.69
CA ILE A 434 -5.87 11.72 -14.61
C ILE A 434 -6.25 13.00 -13.86
N SER A 435 -5.75 14.14 -14.29
CA SER A 435 -6.17 15.47 -13.85
C SER A 435 -6.15 16.46 -15.00
N ILE A 436 -6.89 17.56 -14.84
CA ILE A 436 -6.86 18.69 -15.78
C ILE A 436 -5.79 19.67 -15.29
N LYS A 437 -4.89 20.07 -16.19
CA LYS A 437 -3.89 21.10 -15.91
C LYS A 437 -4.55 22.46 -15.71
N ASP A 438 -3.91 23.30 -14.90
CA ASP A 438 -4.31 24.69 -14.71
C ASP A 438 -4.20 25.51 -16.01
#